data_AF-A0A7X8ZY57-F1
#
_entry.id   AF-A0A7X8ZY57-F1
#
_cell.length_a   1.000
_cell.length_b   1.000
_cell.length_c   1.000
_cell.angle_alpha   90.00
_cell.angle_beta   90.00
_cell.angle_gamma   90.00
#
_symmetry.space_group_name_H-M   'P 1'
#
loop_
_entity.id
_entity.type
_entity.pdbx_description
1 polymer ?
#
loop_
_entity_poly.entity_id
_entity_poly.type
_entity_poly.pdbx_seq_one_letter_code
_entity_poly.pdbx_strand_id
1 'polypeptide(L)'
;LAEADVPYEQLYEMDAVNDEFKDVDAVVVIGANDVLNPAARDAEDTPIYGMPILNVDEAKEVIICNFDLKPGYAGVDNPLYERMEGVNLRLGDAKESLQQLLAELKDDLSSSTVKSETSLDKQTPIAGSVLAKAKSVIIVPGYGMALAQAQHLVKQLADQLEQNGAEVKYAIHPVAGRMPGHMNVLLAEADVPYEQLYEMDAVNDEFKDVDAVVVIGANDVLNPAARDAEDTPIYGMPILNVDEAKEIIICNFDLKPGYAGVDNPLYERAEGVYIKQGDAKETLQNLLKELQHIFK
;
A
#
# COMPACT_ATOMS: atom_id res chain seq x y z
N LEU A 1 -3.46 3.58 -8.14
CA LEU A 1 -4.53 2.98 -8.96
C LEU A 1 -4.62 1.46 -8.75
N ALA A 2 -3.52 0.71 -8.79
CA ALA A 2 -3.50 -0.72 -8.42
C ALA A 2 -3.93 -1.02 -6.97
N GLU A 3 -3.80 -0.05 -6.05
CA GLU A 3 -4.22 -0.14 -4.64
C GLU A 3 -5.70 0.16 -4.40
N ALA A 4 -6.38 0.77 -5.37
CA ALA A 4 -7.78 1.20 -5.26
C ALA A 4 -8.76 0.21 -5.92
N ASP A 5 -8.27 -0.97 -6.33
CA ASP A 5 -9.02 -1.99 -7.09
C ASP A 5 -9.74 -1.42 -8.32
N VAL A 6 -9.13 -0.41 -8.95
CA VAL A 6 -9.68 0.18 -10.18
C VAL A 6 -9.47 -0.84 -11.30
N PRO A 7 -10.55 -1.33 -11.95
CA PRO A 7 -10.44 -2.30 -13.03
C PRO A 7 -9.54 -1.76 -14.15
N TYR A 8 -8.70 -2.62 -14.73
CA TYR A 8 -7.73 -2.20 -15.74
C TYR A 8 -8.41 -1.60 -16.98
N GLU A 9 -9.61 -2.07 -17.33
CA GLU A 9 -10.45 -1.50 -18.38
C GLU A 9 -10.97 -0.08 -18.11
N GLN A 10 -10.77 0.44 -16.89
CA GLN A 10 -11.06 1.83 -16.52
C GLN A 10 -9.80 2.71 -16.53
N LEU A 11 -8.64 2.14 -16.85
CA LEU A 11 -7.37 2.85 -16.96
C LEU A 11 -7.05 3.11 -18.42
N TYR A 12 -6.91 4.38 -18.78
CA TYR A 12 -6.64 4.80 -20.14
C TYR A 12 -5.36 5.63 -20.19
N GLU A 13 -4.54 5.36 -21.19
CA GLU A 13 -3.43 6.24 -21.57
C GLU A 13 -3.97 7.56 -22.13
N MET A 14 -3.20 8.62 -21.99
CA MET A 14 -3.59 9.98 -22.39
C MET A 14 -4.10 10.04 -23.85
N ASP A 15 -3.37 9.44 -24.78
CA ASP A 15 -3.75 9.42 -26.21
C ASP A 15 -5.06 8.68 -26.49
N ALA A 16 -5.46 7.75 -25.61
CA ALA A 16 -6.69 6.98 -25.75
C ALA A 16 -7.92 7.73 -25.23
N VAL A 17 -7.75 8.61 -24.24
CA VAL A 17 -8.87 9.27 -23.53
C VAL A 17 -9.02 10.75 -23.88
N ASN A 18 -8.00 11.39 -24.45
CA ASN A 18 -7.98 12.85 -24.61
C ASN A 18 -9.12 13.42 -25.46
N ASP A 19 -9.56 12.68 -26.48
CA ASP A 19 -10.66 13.09 -27.34
C ASP A 19 -12.02 13.04 -26.64
N GLU A 20 -12.14 12.33 -25.53
CA GLU A 20 -13.39 12.13 -24.79
C GLU A 20 -13.68 13.26 -23.80
N PHE A 21 -12.66 14.01 -23.34
CA PHE A 21 -12.85 15.04 -22.30
C PHE A 21 -13.88 16.10 -22.66
N LYS A 22 -13.99 16.50 -23.92
CA LYS A 22 -15.01 17.46 -24.41
C LYS A 22 -16.45 16.92 -24.28
N ASP A 23 -16.61 15.61 -24.25
CA ASP A 23 -17.90 14.93 -24.29
C ASP A 23 -18.37 14.48 -22.91
N VAL A 24 -17.47 14.38 -21.92
CA VAL A 24 -17.83 14.02 -20.54
C VAL A 24 -18.53 15.16 -19.80
N ASP A 25 -19.43 14.78 -18.90
CA ASP A 25 -20.21 15.74 -18.12
C ASP A 25 -19.42 16.33 -16.95
N ALA A 26 -18.51 15.56 -16.35
CA ALA A 26 -17.65 16.02 -15.26
C ALA A 26 -16.31 15.28 -15.23
N VAL A 27 -15.25 15.99 -14.85
CA VAL A 27 -13.91 15.44 -14.56
C VAL A 27 -13.53 15.77 -13.12
N VAL A 28 -12.96 14.81 -12.40
CA VAL A 28 -12.39 15.02 -11.07
C VAL A 28 -10.88 14.90 -11.14
N VAL A 29 -10.18 16.01 -10.91
CA VAL A 29 -8.73 16.12 -10.84
C VAL A 29 -8.28 15.94 -9.40
N ILE A 30 -7.33 15.03 -9.17
CA ILE A 30 -6.83 14.69 -7.83
C ILE A 30 -5.32 14.91 -7.81
N GLY A 31 -4.87 15.98 -7.16
CA GLY A 31 -3.44 16.23 -6.92
C GLY A 31 -2.58 16.44 -8.18
N ALA A 32 -3.18 16.72 -9.34
CA ALA A 32 -2.48 16.91 -10.60
C ALA A 32 -2.49 18.40 -11.02
N ASN A 33 -1.36 18.89 -11.56
CA ASN A 33 -1.22 20.27 -12.01
C ASN A 33 -0.58 20.34 -13.40
N ASP A 34 0.73 20.08 -13.52
CA ASP A 34 1.45 20.31 -14.79
C ASP A 34 0.93 19.43 -15.95
N VAL A 35 0.56 18.18 -15.66
CA VAL A 35 0.07 17.19 -16.65
C VAL A 35 -1.30 17.50 -17.26
N LEU A 36 -1.97 18.54 -16.78
CA LEU A 36 -3.26 19.02 -17.28
C LEU A 36 -3.25 20.55 -17.50
N ASN A 37 -2.07 21.18 -17.44
CA ASN A 37 -1.94 22.63 -17.52
C ASN A 37 -2.03 23.07 -18.99
N PRO A 38 -3.11 23.76 -19.43
CA PRO A 38 -3.30 24.16 -20.82
C PRO A 38 -2.22 25.14 -21.32
N ALA A 39 -1.48 25.81 -20.43
CA ALA A 39 -0.34 26.65 -20.81
C ALA A 39 0.74 25.86 -21.58
N ALA A 40 0.79 24.52 -21.43
CA ALA A 40 1.67 23.68 -22.24
C ALA A 40 1.44 23.81 -23.75
N ARG A 41 0.24 24.21 -24.20
CA ARG A 41 -0.06 24.36 -25.64
C ARG A 41 0.48 25.65 -26.24
N ASP A 42 0.49 26.74 -25.47
CA ASP A 42 0.64 28.10 -26.02
C ASP A 42 1.76 28.94 -25.38
N ALA A 43 2.31 28.54 -24.23
CA ALA A 43 3.29 29.36 -23.49
C ALA A 43 4.75 29.04 -23.90
N GLU A 44 5.18 29.52 -25.08
CA GLU A 44 6.42 29.13 -25.80
C GLU A 44 7.75 29.23 -25.02
N ASP A 45 7.79 29.99 -23.93
CA ASP A 45 8.99 30.20 -23.09
C ASP A 45 8.92 29.51 -21.72
N THR A 46 8.02 28.55 -21.57
CA THR A 46 7.82 27.83 -20.30
C THR A 46 8.36 26.39 -20.36
N PRO A 47 8.79 25.81 -19.23
CA PRO A 47 9.28 24.42 -19.18
C PRO A 47 8.26 23.36 -19.62
N ILE A 48 6.97 23.71 -19.67
CA ILE A 48 5.89 22.80 -20.08
C ILE A 48 5.48 22.99 -21.54
N TYR A 49 6.06 23.95 -22.27
CA TYR A 49 5.67 24.19 -23.66
C TYR A 49 5.91 22.96 -24.54
N GLY A 50 4.88 22.55 -25.27
CA GLY A 50 4.88 21.34 -26.09
C GLY A 50 4.80 20.03 -25.30
N MET A 51 4.63 20.08 -23.97
CA MET A 51 4.42 18.89 -23.16
C MET A 51 3.03 18.29 -23.46
N PRO A 52 2.92 16.97 -23.67
CA PRO A 52 1.62 16.31 -23.74
C PRO A 52 0.87 16.47 -22.41
N ILE A 53 -0.40 16.86 -22.49
CA ILE A 53 -1.27 17.05 -21.33
C ILE A 53 -2.62 16.35 -21.53
N LEU A 54 -3.28 16.03 -20.42
CA LEU A 54 -4.69 15.63 -20.42
C LEU A 54 -5.57 16.85 -20.74
N ASN A 55 -6.49 16.72 -21.69
CA ASN A 55 -7.39 17.78 -22.15
C ASN A 55 -8.55 18.07 -21.16
N VAL A 56 -8.26 18.05 -19.86
CA VAL A 56 -9.26 18.27 -18.79
C VAL A 56 -9.94 19.64 -18.95
N ASP A 57 -9.22 20.63 -19.49
CA ASP A 57 -9.73 21.97 -19.73
C ASP A 57 -10.87 22.03 -20.76
N GLU A 58 -11.04 20.99 -21.58
CA GLU A 58 -12.14 20.87 -22.55
C GLU A 58 -13.45 20.35 -21.92
N ALA A 59 -13.40 19.81 -20.70
CA ALA A 59 -14.58 19.25 -20.05
C ALA A 59 -15.59 20.34 -19.60
N LYS A 60 -16.86 19.95 -19.53
CA LYS A 60 -17.96 20.84 -19.11
C LYS A 60 -17.80 21.28 -17.65
N GLU A 61 -17.69 20.31 -16.75
CA GLU A 61 -17.43 20.52 -15.33
C GLU A 61 -16.11 19.88 -14.93
N VAL A 62 -15.29 20.60 -14.18
CA VAL A 62 -14.01 20.14 -13.64
C VAL A 62 -13.99 20.40 -12.14
N ILE A 63 -13.81 19.36 -11.34
CA ILE A 63 -13.62 19.45 -9.90
C ILE A 63 -12.14 19.22 -9.61
N ILE A 64 -11.47 20.20 -9.01
CA ILE A 64 -10.02 20.13 -8.76
C ILE A 64 -9.77 20.03 -7.26
N CYS A 65 -9.27 18.88 -6.83
CA CYS A 65 -8.89 18.58 -5.45
C CYS A 65 -7.36 18.72 -5.29
N ASN A 66 -6.88 19.96 -5.15
CA ASN A 66 -5.46 20.29 -5.03
C ASN A 66 -5.20 21.10 -3.75
N PHE A 67 -3.98 21.04 -3.22
CA PHE A 67 -3.65 21.69 -1.95
C PHE A 67 -3.77 23.22 -1.99
N ASP A 68 -3.25 23.83 -3.04
CA ASP A 68 -3.34 25.26 -3.28
C ASP A 68 -3.36 25.56 -4.80
N LEU A 69 -3.36 26.85 -5.15
CA LEU A 69 -3.36 27.32 -6.53
C LEU A 69 -1.95 27.57 -7.07
N LYS A 70 -0.90 27.22 -6.32
CA LYS A 70 0.46 27.50 -6.78
C LYS A 70 0.77 26.66 -8.02
N PRO A 71 1.72 27.13 -8.84
CA PRO A 71 2.30 26.33 -9.89
C PRO A 71 2.71 24.92 -9.43
N GLY A 72 2.65 23.98 -10.36
CA GLY A 72 3.21 22.66 -10.17
C GLY A 72 4.74 22.68 -10.12
N TYR A 73 5.34 21.52 -10.35
CA TYR A 73 6.78 21.35 -10.34
C TYR A 73 7.48 22.27 -11.35
N ALA A 74 6.84 22.51 -12.50
CA ALA A 74 7.39 23.35 -13.56
C ALA A 74 7.40 24.86 -13.24
N GLY A 75 6.75 25.30 -12.16
CA GLY A 75 6.73 26.72 -11.78
C GLY A 75 5.88 27.60 -12.71
N VAL A 76 5.00 27.00 -13.52
CA VAL A 76 4.08 27.70 -14.42
C VAL A 76 2.67 27.72 -13.80
N ASP A 77 2.05 28.90 -13.75
CA ASP A 77 0.65 29.04 -13.30
C ASP A 77 -0.28 28.23 -14.20
N ASN A 78 -1.37 27.72 -13.64
CA ASN A 78 -2.32 26.89 -14.38
C ASN A 78 -3.58 27.70 -14.75
N PRO A 79 -3.76 28.11 -16.02
CA PRO A 79 -4.91 28.92 -16.43
C PRO A 79 -6.26 28.25 -16.17
N LEU A 80 -6.30 26.91 -16.03
CA LEU A 80 -7.52 26.18 -15.71
C LEU A 80 -8.13 26.63 -14.37
N TYR A 81 -7.31 27.06 -13.41
CA TYR A 81 -7.78 27.51 -12.10
C TYR A 81 -8.53 28.85 -12.16
N GLU A 82 -8.34 29.63 -13.23
CA GLU A 82 -8.96 30.94 -13.42
C GLU A 82 -10.24 30.88 -14.26
N ARG A 83 -10.59 29.69 -14.79
CA ARG A 83 -11.79 29.50 -15.59
C ARG A 83 -13.04 29.75 -14.73
N MET A 84 -13.79 30.79 -15.09
CA MET A 84 -14.92 31.29 -14.30
C MET A 84 -16.16 30.38 -14.29
N GLU A 85 -16.35 29.52 -15.30
CA GLU A 85 -17.50 28.63 -15.44
C GLU A 85 -17.06 27.18 -15.60
N GLY A 86 -17.73 26.27 -14.88
CA GLY A 86 -17.47 24.84 -14.96
C GLY A 86 -16.19 24.37 -14.27
N VAL A 87 -15.60 25.17 -13.37
CA VAL A 87 -14.46 24.75 -12.53
C VAL A 87 -14.79 24.96 -11.05
N ASN A 88 -14.66 23.87 -10.28
CA ASN A 88 -14.92 23.84 -8.85
C ASN A 88 -13.61 23.48 -8.12
N LEU A 89 -13.00 24.48 -7.48
CA LEU A 89 -11.76 24.33 -6.73
C LEU A 89 -12.05 23.86 -5.30
N ARG A 90 -11.53 22.69 -4.92
CA ARG A 90 -11.58 22.14 -3.57
C ARG A 90 -10.15 22.16 -3.00
N LEU A 91 -9.80 23.29 -2.38
CA LEU A 91 -8.44 23.52 -1.90
C LEU A 91 -8.18 22.87 -0.54
N GLY A 92 -6.99 22.31 -0.38
CA GLY A 92 -6.54 21.64 0.83
C GLY A 92 -6.11 20.20 0.58
N ASP A 93 -6.01 19.40 1.63
CA ASP A 93 -5.64 17.99 1.47
C ASP A 93 -6.61 17.27 0.52
N ALA A 94 -6.06 16.60 -0.50
CA ALA A 94 -6.87 16.00 -1.56
C ALA A 94 -7.74 14.85 -1.04
N LYS A 95 -7.27 14.13 -0.01
CA LYS A 95 -8.04 13.05 0.62
C LYS A 95 -9.20 13.63 1.42
N GLU A 96 -9.01 14.71 2.17
CA GLU A 96 -10.12 15.40 2.85
C GLU A 96 -11.15 15.96 1.86
N SER A 97 -10.68 16.59 0.78
CA SER A 97 -11.54 17.11 -0.30
C SER A 97 -12.38 16.02 -0.96
N LEU A 98 -11.78 14.86 -1.24
CA LEU A 98 -12.51 13.71 -1.78
C LEU A 98 -13.49 13.11 -0.79
N GLN A 99 -13.15 13.05 0.51
CA GLN A 99 -14.07 12.57 1.54
C GLN A 99 -15.30 13.48 1.65
N GLN A 100 -15.12 14.80 1.55
CA GLN A 100 -16.22 15.76 1.52
C GLN A 100 -17.08 15.57 0.26
N LEU A 101 -16.47 15.46 -0.92
CA LEU A 101 -17.20 15.23 -2.17
C LEU A 101 -18.00 13.92 -2.13
N LEU A 102 -17.41 12.85 -1.60
CA LEU A 102 -18.08 11.57 -1.40
C LEU A 102 -19.21 11.65 -0.36
N ALA A 103 -19.08 12.50 0.67
CA ALA A 103 -20.13 12.74 1.64
C ALA A 103 -21.30 13.51 1.01
N GLU A 104 -21.02 14.57 0.23
CA GLU A 104 -22.02 15.31 -0.55
C GLU A 104 -22.78 14.40 -1.50
N LEU A 105 -22.08 13.50 -2.21
CA LEU A 105 -22.69 12.50 -3.09
C LEU A 105 -23.51 11.44 -2.35
N LYS A 106 -23.17 11.14 -1.09
CA LYS A 106 -23.88 10.16 -0.23
C LYS A 106 -25.09 10.76 0.47
N ASP A 107 -25.09 12.05 0.79
CA ASP A 107 -26.23 12.72 1.41
C ASP A 107 -27.45 12.78 0.47
N ASP A 108 -27.24 12.68 -0.85
CA ASP A 108 -28.31 12.48 -1.84
C ASP A 108 -28.76 11.01 -2.01
N LEU A 109 -28.06 10.06 -1.39
CA LEU A 109 -28.23 8.61 -1.61
C LEU A 109 -28.09 7.81 -0.30
N SER A 110 -28.90 8.08 0.72
CA SER A 110 -28.84 7.24 1.92
C SER A 110 -29.59 5.90 1.74
N SER A 111 -28.87 4.77 1.84
CA SER A 111 -29.05 3.84 2.97
C SER A 111 -28.02 2.69 3.04
N SER A 112 -27.55 2.45 4.27
CA SER A 112 -27.18 1.16 4.90
C SER A 112 -25.71 0.83 5.17
N THR A 113 -25.48 0.56 6.46
CA THR A 113 -24.30 0.14 7.26
C THR A 113 -23.85 -1.33 7.02
N VAL A 114 -22.67 -1.83 7.46
CA VAL A 114 -22.35 -2.36 8.83
C VAL A 114 -20.85 -2.77 8.92
N LYS A 115 -20.24 -2.65 10.12
CA LYS A 115 -18.93 -3.20 10.54
C LYS A 115 -19.09 -4.56 11.25
N SER A 116 -18.07 -5.43 11.21
CA SER A 116 -17.98 -6.57 12.12
C SER A 116 -16.55 -6.83 12.59
N GLU A 117 -16.41 -6.95 13.92
CA GLU A 117 -15.26 -7.51 14.64
C GLU A 117 -15.50 -9.00 14.91
N THR A 118 -14.45 -9.81 15.06
CA THR A 118 -14.46 -10.88 16.08
C THR A 118 -13.05 -11.33 16.50
N SER A 119 -12.95 -11.60 17.80
CA SER A 119 -11.83 -12.01 18.65
C SER A 119 -11.52 -13.52 18.58
N LEU A 120 -10.37 -13.96 19.15
CA LEU A 120 -10.23 -15.24 19.88
C LEU A 120 -8.93 -15.31 20.73
N ASP A 121 -9.10 -15.68 22.01
CA ASP A 121 -8.07 -16.00 23.00
C ASP A 121 -7.73 -17.51 22.99
N LYS A 122 -6.44 -17.87 23.13
CA LYS A 122 -5.96 -19.10 23.79
C LYS A 122 -4.53 -18.87 24.30
N GLN A 123 -4.28 -19.30 25.55
CA GLN A 123 -3.01 -19.22 26.29
C GLN A 123 -1.85 -19.88 25.53
N THR A 124 -1.22 -19.09 24.69
CA THR A 124 0.03 -19.28 23.96
C THR A 124 0.84 -18.01 24.26
N PRO A 125 2.18 -18.00 24.33
CA PRO A 125 2.93 -16.75 24.38
C PRO A 125 2.35 -15.78 23.34
N ILE A 126 1.82 -14.64 23.81
CA ILE A 126 1.23 -13.65 22.91
C ILE A 126 2.32 -13.14 21.98
N ALA A 127 2.01 -12.91 20.70
CA ALA A 127 2.99 -12.53 19.68
C ALA A 127 3.91 -11.39 20.13
N GLY A 128 3.38 -10.39 20.86
CA GLY A 128 4.19 -9.32 21.45
C GLY A 128 5.26 -9.79 22.43
N SER A 129 5.05 -10.85 23.21
CA SER A 129 6.07 -11.39 24.14
C SER A 129 7.23 -12.07 23.44
N VAL A 130 6.98 -12.66 22.26
CA VAL A 130 8.03 -13.25 21.42
C VAL A 130 8.86 -12.15 20.79
N LEU A 131 8.20 -11.20 20.13
CA LEU A 131 8.86 -10.06 19.49
C LEU A 131 9.62 -9.17 20.47
N ALA A 132 9.10 -8.96 21.69
CA ALA A 132 9.78 -8.17 22.71
C ALA A 132 11.15 -8.74 23.14
N LYS A 133 11.37 -10.04 22.96
CA LYS A 133 12.63 -10.71 23.32
C LYS A 133 13.60 -10.86 22.15
N ALA A 134 13.11 -10.73 20.92
CA ALA A 134 13.91 -10.90 19.72
C ALA A 134 15.03 -9.86 19.62
N LYS A 135 16.21 -10.29 19.15
CA LYS A 135 17.37 -9.43 18.88
C LYS A 135 17.66 -9.28 17.40
N SER A 136 17.15 -10.17 16.57
CA SER A 136 17.09 -10.02 15.11
C SER A 136 15.65 -10.24 14.63
N VAL A 137 15.13 -9.32 13.82
CA VAL A 137 13.77 -9.39 13.27
C VAL A 137 13.80 -9.10 11.78
N ILE A 138 13.16 -9.96 10.99
CA ILE A 138 12.90 -9.71 9.57
C ILE A 138 11.42 -9.41 9.37
N ILE A 139 11.10 -8.30 8.72
CA ILE A 139 9.75 -7.91 8.34
C ILE A 139 9.53 -8.27 6.87
N VAL A 140 8.44 -8.99 6.58
CA VAL A 140 8.05 -9.40 5.23
C VAL A 140 6.74 -8.70 4.85
N PRO A 141 6.80 -7.56 4.14
CA PRO A 141 5.62 -6.87 3.67
C PRO A 141 5.03 -7.53 2.42
N GLY A 142 3.70 -7.45 2.26
CA GLY A 142 2.99 -7.93 1.09
C GLY A 142 1.79 -7.08 0.72
N TYR A 143 0.97 -7.58 -0.20
CA TYR A 143 -0.16 -6.83 -0.75
C TYR A 143 -1.19 -6.39 0.31
N GLY A 144 -1.42 -7.19 1.34
CA GLY A 144 -2.33 -6.81 2.42
C GLY A 144 -1.86 -5.57 3.21
N MET A 145 -0.54 -5.31 3.29
CA MET A 145 -0.01 -4.07 3.86
C MET A 145 -0.42 -2.86 3.02
N ALA A 146 -0.36 -2.98 1.69
CA ALA A 146 -0.74 -1.93 0.75
C ALA A 146 -2.24 -1.65 0.81
N LEU A 147 -3.08 -2.69 0.77
CA LEU A 147 -4.54 -2.56 0.90
C LEU A 147 -4.94 -1.83 2.18
N ALA A 148 -4.28 -2.16 3.30
CA ALA A 148 -4.58 -1.57 4.60
C ALA A 148 -3.93 -0.19 4.82
N GLN A 149 -3.04 0.25 3.91
CA GLN A 149 -2.23 1.47 4.05
C GLN A 149 -1.48 1.48 5.39
N ALA A 150 -0.79 0.37 5.67
CA ALA A 150 -0.19 0.09 6.97
C ALA A 150 1.32 0.43 7.05
N GLN A 151 1.94 0.93 5.97
CA GLN A 151 3.39 1.17 5.86
C GLN A 151 3.96 2.01 7.02
N HIS A 152 3.26 3.06 7.45
CA HIS A 152 3.71 3.87 8.59
C HIS A 152 3.66 3.12 9.94
N LEU A 153 2.72 2.18 10.10
CA LEU A 153 2.69 1.32 11.29
C LEU A 153 3.80 0.28 11.26
N VAL A 154 4.16 -0.20 10.06
CA VAL A 154 5.32 -1.08 9.90
C VAL A 154 6.59 -0.36 10.32
N LYS A 155 6.79 0.89 9.88
CA LYS A 155 7.91 1.71 10.34
C LYS A 155 7.90 1.92 11.86
N GLN A 156 6.74 2.25 12.44
CA GLN A 156 6.61 2.38 13.90
C GLN A 156 6.95 1.09 14.66
N LEU A 157 6.58 -0.08 14.11
CA LEU A 157 6.93 -1.37 14.69
C LEU A 157 8.45 -1.58 14.68
N ALA A 158 9.09 -1.33 13.53
CA ALA A 158 10.54 -1.42 13.41
C ALA A 158 11.25 -0.48 14.39
N ASP A 159 10.84 0.79 14.45
CA ASP A 159 11.42 1.78 15.36
C ASP A 159 11.32 1.35 16.83
N GLN A 160 10.18 0.76 17.22
CA GLN A 160 9.98 0.31 18.60
C GLN A 160 10.85 -0.91 18.94
N LEU A 161 11.05 -1.82 17.98
CA LEU A 161 11.94 -2.97 18.15
C LEU A 161 13.41 -2.54 18.21
N GLU A 162 13.83 -1.61 17.35
CA GLU A 162 15.17 -1.03 17.33
C GLU A 162 15.49 -0.25 18.61
N GLN A 163 14.54 0.52 19.13
CA GLN A 163 14.68 1.19 20.43
C GLN A 163 14.88 0.20 21.59
N ASN A 164 14.39 -1.03 21.45
CA ASN A 164 14.61 -2.14 22.39
C ASN A 164 15.88 -2.97 22.06
N GLY A 165 16.68 -2.50 21.10
CA GLY A 165 17.98 -3.07 20.74
C GLY A 165 17.91 -4.31 19.84
N ALA A 166 16.82 -4.48 19.08
CA ALA A 166 16.76 -5.47 18.01
C ALA A 166 17.32 -4.89 16.69
N GLU A 167 17.98 -5.72 15.90
CA GLU A 167 18.29 -5.43 14.50
C GLU A 167 17.05 -5.74 13.65
N VAL A 168 16.59 -4.79 12.82
CA VAL A 168 15.42 -4.97 11.95
C VAL A 168 15.83 -4.87 10.48
N LYS A 169 15.41 -5.86 9.70
CA LYS A 169 15.55 -5.89 8.23
C LYS A 169 14.19 -6.06 7.58
N TYR A 170 14.04 -5.55 6.36
CA TYR A 170 12.86 -5.77 5.53
C TYR A 170 13.25 -6.68 4.38
N ALA A 171 12.56 -7.81 4.25
CA ALA A 171 12.79 -8.76 3.16
C ALA A 171 11.77 -8.51 2.05
N ILE A 172 12.25 -8.04 0.92
CA ILE A 172 11.42 -7.65 -0.23
C ILE A 172 11.45 -8.78 -1.26
N HIS A 173 10.27 -9.34 -1.52
CA HIS A 173 10.11 -10.26 -2.64
C HIS A 173 9.90 -9.48 -3.95
N PRO A 174 10.56 -9.85 -5.07
CA PRO A 174 10.48 -9.08 -6.32
C PRO A 174 9.07 -8.86 -6.88
N VAL A 175 8.16 -9.80 -6.61
CA VAL A 175 6.74 -9.74 -7.02
C VAL A 175 5.76 -9.54 -5.86
N ALA A 176 6.23 -9.09 -4.68
CA ALA A 176 5.32 -8.70 -3.61
C ALA A 176 4.44 -7.51 -4.05
N GLY A 177 3.13 -7.62 -3.80
CA GLY A 177 2.15 -6.60 -4.16
C GLY A 177 1.47 -6.87 -5.51
N ARG A 178 1.27 -5.80 -6.28
CA ARG A 178 0.59 -5.80 -7.59
C ARG A 178 1.31 -4.98 -8.66
N MET A 179 2.52 -4.50 -8.37
CA MET A 179 3.39 -3.83 -9.34
C MET A 179 4.86 -4.11 -8.97
N PRO A 180 5.80 -4.06 -9.93
CA PRO A 180 7.22 -4.14 -9.62
C PRO A 180 7.64 -3.07 -8.62
N GLY A 181 8.40 -3.44 -7.58
CA GLY A 181 8.88 -2.51 -6.55
C GLY A 181 7.79 -1.94 -5.64
N HIS A 182 6.57 -2.51 -5.62
CA HIS A 182 5.44 -2.00 -4.84
C HIS A 182 5.81 -1.76 -3.36
N MET A 183 6.44 -2.75 -2.71
CA MET A 183 6.83 -2.63 -1.31
C MET A 183 7.93 -1.58 -1.09
N ASN A 184 8.87 -1.44 -2.03
CA ASN A 184 9.92 -0.43 -1.94
C ASN A 184 9.33 0.99 -1.95
N VAL A 185 8.35 1.25 -2.81
CA VAL A 185 7.68 2.56 -2.91
C VAL A 185 6.96 2.89 -1.60
N LEU A 186 6.15 1.98 -1.07
CA LEU A 186 5.39 2.22 0.16
C LEU A 186 6.29 2.37 1.39
N LEU A 187 7.37 1.59 1.47
CA LEU A 187 8.32 1.72 2.59
C LEU A 187 9.14 3.00 2.47
N ALA A 188 9.49 3.44 1.25
CA ALA A 188 10.11 4.73 1.03
C ALA A 188 9.18 5.90 1.40
N GLU A 189 7.89 5.81 1.09
CA GLU A 189 6.87 6.77 1.54
C GLU A 189 6.77 6.86 3.07
N ALA A 190 7.01 5.73 3.76
CA ALA A 190 7.04 5.66 5.21
C ALA A 190 8.39 6.03 5.84
N ASP A 191 9.32 6.62 5.09
CA ASP A 191 10.67 6.99 5.53
C ASP A 191 11.50 5.82 6.10
N VAL A 192 11.34 4.62 5.53
CA VAL A 192 12.20 3.47 5.84
C VAL A 192 13.56 3.63 5.15
N PRO A 193 14.69 3.53 5.87
CA PRO A 193 16.01 3.61 5.28
C PRO A 193 16.25 2.51 4.24
N TYR A 194 16.78 2.88 3.07
CA TYR A 194 17.08 1.93 1.99
C TYR A 194 18.06 0.82 2.42
N GLU A 195 18.98 1.09 3.36
CA GLU A 195 19.92 0.06 3.84
C GLU A 195 19.24 -1.05 4.64
N GLN A 196 17.99 -0.85 5.07
CA GLN A 196 17.19 -1.86 5.74
C GLN A 196 16.35 -2.69 4.76
N LEU A 197 16.27 -2.29 3.48
CA LEU A 197 15.52 -2.99 2.45
C LEU A 197 16.43 -4.00 1.74
N TYR A 198 16.21 -5.28 2.03
CA TYR A 198 16.96 -6.38 1.42
C TYR A 198 16.11 -7.11 0.39
N GLU A 199 16.64 -7.26 -0.81
CA GLU A 199 16.06 -8.12 -1.83
C GLU A 199 16.15 -9.60 -1.39
N MET A 200 15.20 -10.41 -1.83
CA MET A 200 15.06 -11.83 -1.48
C MET A 200 16.39 -12.62 -1.53
N ASP A 201 17.16 -12.50 -2.60
CA ASP A 201 18.43 -13.25 -2.77
C ASP A 201 19.48 -12.90 -1.72
N ALA A 202 19.43 -11.67 -1.17
CA ALA A 202 20.40 -11.20 -0.18
C ALA A 202 20.05 -11.62 1.26
N VAL A 203 18.76 -11.87 1.55
CA VAL A 203 18.26 -12.11 2.91
C VAL A 203 17.81 -13.55 3.15
N ASN A 204 17.57 -14.34 2.09
CA ASN A 204 16.94 -15.66 2.21
C ASN A 204 17.71 -16.63 3.12
N ASP A 205 19.04 -16.61 3.09
CA ASP A 205 19.88 -17.48 3.92
C ASP A 205 19.84 -17.12 5.42
N GLU A 206 19.35 -15.93 5.78
CA GLU A 206 19.29 -15.44 7.16
C GLU A 206 18.04 -15.90 7.92
N PHE A 207 16.97 -16.33 7.22
CA PHE A 207 15.70 -16.69 7.86
C PHE A 207 15.82 -17.80 8.90
N LYS A 208 16.72 -18.77 8.69
CA LYS A 208 16.97 -19.86 9.66
C LYS A 208 17.62 -19.40 10.98
N ASP A 209 18.33 -18.27 10.94
CA ASP A 209 19.14 -17.77 12.05
C ASP A 209 18.45 -16.65 12.83
N VAL A 210 17.48 -15.96 12.20
CA VAL A 210 16.70 -14.86 12.81
C VAL A 210 15.91 -15.32 14.04
N ASP A 211 15.71 -14.42 15.01
CA ASP A 211 14.90 -14.73 16.20
C ASP A 211 13.40 -14.70 15.90
N ALA A 212 12.94 -13.75 15.08
CA ALA A 212 11.53 -13.66 14.68
C ALA A 212 11.34 -13.07 13.27
N VAL A 213 10.27 -13.49 12.60
CA VAL A 213 9.79 -12.91 11.34
C VAL A 213 8.41 -12.32 11.55
N VAL A 214 8.15 -11.11 11.02
CA VAL A 214 6.83 -10.50 11.00
C VAL A 214 6.33 -10.39 9.56
N VAL A 215 5.36 -11.22 9.21
CA VAL A 215 4.69 -11.23 7.91
C VAL A 215 3.48 -10.29 7.95
N ILE A 216 3.38 -9.37 6.99
CA ILE A 216 2.34 -8.34 6.95
C ILE A 216 1.67 -8.37 5.58
N GLY A 217 0.53 -9.05 5.49
CA GLY A 217 -0.26 -9.10 4.27
C GLY A 217 0.40 -9.82 3.10
N ALA A 218 1.33 -10.74 3.37
CA ALA A 218 1.98 -11.57 2.34
C ALA A 218 1.50 -13.03 2.44
N ASN A 219 1.32 -13.68 1.29
CA ASN A 219 0.88 -15.08 1.22
C ASN A 219 1.71 -15.88 0.18
N ASP A 220 1.48 -15.66 -1.12
CA ASP A 220 2.09 -16.49 -2.17
C ASP A 220 3.64 -16.41 -2.16
N VAL A 221 4.19 -15.22 -1.91
CA VAL A 221 5.65 -14.96 -1.91
C VAL A 221 6.44 -15.67 -0.81
N LEU A 222 5.76 -16.33 0.11
CA LEU A 222 6.35 -17.11 1.20
C LEU A 222 5.76 -18.53 1.28
N ASN A 223 4.93 -18.92 0.30
CA ASN A 223 4.17 -20.17 0.34
C ASN A 223 5.09 -21.36 -0.01
N PRO A 224 5.40 -22.27 0.93
CA PRO A 224 6.33 -23.38 0.69
C PRO A 224 5.86 -24.35 -0.40
N ALA A 225 4.57 -24.38 -0.71
CA ALA A 225 4.03 -25.21 -1.79
C ALA A 225 4.64 -24.89 -3.16
N ALA A 226 5.21 -23.69 -3.35
CA ALA A 226 5.96 -23.34 -4.56
C ALA A 226 7.16 -24.28 -4.84
N ARG A 227 7.72 -24.94 -3.82
CA ARG A 227 8.87 -25.84 -3.99
C ARG A 227 8.47 -27.24 -4.49
N ASP A 228 7.31 -27.75 -4.08
CA ASP A 228 6.97 -29.17 -4.20
C ASP A 228 5.65 -29.46 -4.96
N ALA A 229 4.76 -28.48 -5.12
CA ALA A 229 3.43 -28.70 -5.69
C ALA A 229 3.39 -28.53 -7.22
N GLU A 230 3.97 -29.49 -7.95
CA GLU A 230 4.22 -29.49 -9.42
C GLU A 230 3.04 -29.04 -10.31
N ASP A 231 1.79 -29.30 -9.90
CA ASP A 231 0.58 -28.99 -10.69
C ASP A 231 -0.10 -27.68 -10.29
N THR A 232 0.60 -26.78 -9.60
CA THR A 232 0.05 -25.52 -9.12
C THR A 232 0.64 -24.29 -9.81
N PRO A 233 -0.10 -23.17 -9.93
CA PRO A 233 0.40 -21.94 -10.55
C PRO A 233 1.63 -21.32 -9.88
N ILE A 234 1.94 -21.72 -8.63
CA ILE A 234 3.10 -21.23 -7.87
C ILE A 234 4.33 -22.13 -7.98
N TYR A 235 4.22 -23.30 -8.63
CA TYR A 235 5.34 -24.23 -8.68
C TYR A 235 6.56 -23.63 -9.38
N GLY A 236 7.72 -23.76 -8.74
CA GLY A 236 8.99 -23.22 -9.23
C GLY A 236 9.14 -21.71 -9.03
N MET A 237 8.14 -21.01 -8.46
CA MET A 237 8.28 -19.61 -8.08
C MET A 237 9.30 -19.52 -6.93
N PRO A 238 10.37 -18.71 -7.05
CA PRO A 238 11.21 -18.37 -5.90
C PRO A 238 10.34 -17.77 -4.79
N ILE A 239 10.64 -18.08 -3.53
CA ILE A 239 9.91 -17.57 -2.36
C ILE A 239 10.89 -17.09 -1.30
N LEU A 240 10.39 -16.29 -0.37
CA LEU A 240 11.08 -15.98 0.87
C LEU A 240 11.03 -17.21 1.80
N ASN A 241 12.17 -17.64 2.33
CA ASN A 241 12.30 -18.82 3.20
C ASN A 241 11.79 -18.59 4.64
N VAL A 242 10.66 -17.89 4.78
CA VAL A 242 10.02 -17.57 6.06
C VAL A 242 9.74 -18.83 6.87
N ASP A 243 9.44 -19.94 6.18
CA ASP A 243 9.17 -21.24 6.78
C ASP A 243 10.36 -21.84 7.54
N GLU A 244 11.59 -21.37 7.28
CA GLU A 244 12.79 -21.79 8.00
C GLU A 244 12.97 -21.05 9.35
N ALA A 245 12.22 -19.98 9.59
CA ALA A 245 12.36 -19.18 10.80
C ALA A 245 11.81 -19.89 12.06
N LYS A 246 12.41 -19.53 13.21
CA LYS A 246 12.03 -20.06 14.53
C LYS A 246 10.64 -19.63 14.93
N GLU A 247 10.41 -18.32 14.91
CA GLU A 247 9.16 -17.68 15.33
C GLU A 247 8.63 -16.78 14.20
N ILE A 248 7.37 -16.95 13.84
CA ILE A 248 6.73 -16.30 12.69
C ILE A 248 5.42 -15.68 13.16
N ILE A 249 5.31 -14.36 13.06
CA ILE A 249 4.10 -13.62 13.39
C ILE A 249 3.44 -13.22 12.08
N ILE A 250 2.20 -13.63 11.85
CA ILE A 250 1.49 -13.40 10.59
C ILE A 250 0.29 -12.48 10.83
N CYS A 251 0.33 -11.29 10.21
CA CYS A 251 -0.76 -10.30 10.21
C CYS A 251 -1.44 -10.31 8.84
N ASN A 252 -2.38 -11.24 8.64
CA ASN A 252 -3.11 -11.44 7.39
C ASN A 252 -4.63 -11.42 7.64
N PHE A 253 -5.41 -10.99 6.63
CA PHE A 253 -6.86 -10.84 6.77
C PHE A 253 -7.58 -12.13 7.16
N ASP A 254 -7.31 -13.21 6.43
CA ASP A 254 -7.78 -14.56 6.72
C ASP A 254 -6.71 -15.60 6.34
N LEU A 255 -7.04 -16.89 6.42
CA LEU A 255 -6.14 -17.99 6.07
C LEU A 255 -6.34 -18.48 4.62
N LYS A 256 -7.12 -17.77 3.81
CA LYS A 256 -7.42 -18.22 2.45
C LYS A 256 -6.19 -18.10 1.55
N PRO A 257 -6.18 -18.83 0.43
CA PRO A 257 -5.18 -18.64 -0.62
C PRO A 257 -4.99 -17.18 -1.05
N GLY A 258 -3.77 -16.87 -1.49
CA GLY A 258 -3.45 -15.59 -2.11
C GLY A 258 -3.91 -15.51 -3.56
N TYR A 259 -3.16 -14.77 -4.37
CA TYR A 259 -3.49 -14.54 -5.78
C TYR A 259 -3.49 -15.84 -6.59
N ALA A 260 -2.57 -16.75 -6.27
CA ALA A 260 -2.42 -18.00 -7.01
C ALA A 260 -3.49 -19.07 -6.70
N GLY A 261 -4.33 -18.85 -5.69
CA GLY A 261 -5.41 -19.79 -5.36
C GLY A 261 -4.94 -21.12 -4.74
N VAL A 262 -3.71 -21.17 -4.22
CA VAL A 262 -3.14 -22.35 -3.54
C VAL A 262 -3.09 -22.11 -2.03
N ASP A 263 -3.52 -23.12 -1.26
CA ASP A 263 -3.42 -23.08 0.20
C ASP A 263 -1.96 -22.94 0.65
N ASN A 264 -1.75 -22.31 1.80
CA ASN A 264 -0.41 -22.06 2.33
C ASN A 264 -0.12 -22.99 3.51
N PRO A 265 0.74 -24.03 3.34
CA PRO A 265 1.08 -24.96 4.40
C PRO A 265 1.65 -24.30 5.66
N LEU A 266 2.22 -23.09 5.54
CA LEU A 266 2.77 -22.36 6.67
C LEU A 266 1.71 -22.06 7.75
N TYR A 267 0.44 -21.89 7.37
CA TYR A 267 -0.65 -21.63 8.33
C TYR A 267 -1.01 -22.84 9.18
N GLU A 268 -0.62 -24.05 8.75
CA GLU A 268 -0.90 -25.30 9.47
C GLU A 268 0.26 -25.72 10.40
N ARG A 269 1.37 -24.98 10.38
CA ARG A 269 2.54 -25.27 11.22
C ARG A 269 2.15 -25.14 12.70
N ALA A 270 2.32 -26.24 13.44
CA ALA A 270 1.83 -26.38 14.81
C ALA A 270 2.59 -25.53 15.85
N GLU A 271 3.85 -25.18 15.58
CA GLU A 271 4.74 -24.51 16.53
C GLU A 271 5.49 -23.35 15.87
N GLY A 272 5.71 -22.28 16.64
CA GLY A 272 6.46 -21.11 16.19
C GLY A 272 5.72 -20.23 15.18
N VAL A 273 4.40 -20.37 15.04
CA VAL A 273 3.57 -19.52 14.17
C VAL A 273 2.43 -18.88 14.97
N TYR A 274 2.36 -17.55 14.93
CA TYR A 274 1.37 -16.74 15.62
C TYR A 274 0.55 -15.96 14.60
N ILE A 275 -0.68 -16.37 14.37
CA ILE A 275 -1.54 -15.74 13.37
C ILE A 275 -2.46 -14.73 14.04
N LYS A 276 -2.43 -13.49 13.55
CA LYS A 276 -3.37 -12.42 13.86
C LYS A 276 -4.23 -12.17 12.62
N GLN A 277 -5.45 -12.69 12.65
CA GLN A 277 -6.43 -12.50 11.57
C GLN A 277 -7.07 -11.11 11.66
N GLY A 278 -7.35 -10.52 10.51
CA GLY A 278 -7.99 -9.21 10.38
C GLY A 278 -7.19 -8.24 9.51
N ASP A 279 -7.72 -7.03 9.34
CA ASP A 279 -7.04 -5.99 8.57
C ASP A 279 -5.60 -5.76 9.07
N ALA A 280 -4.64 -5.63 8.15
CA ALA A 280 -3.22 -5.56 8.50
C ALA A 280 -2.91 -4.34 9.39
N LYS A 281 -3.62 -3.23 9.21
CA LYS A 281 -3.48 -2.03 10.03
C LYS A 281 -3.96 -2.29 11.46
N GLU A 282 -5.14 -2.89 11.61
CA GLU A 282 -5.73 -3.19 12.92
C GLU A 282 -4.89 -4.21 13.70
N THR A 283 -4.45 -5.27 13.04
CA THR A 283 -3.62 -6.32 13.66
C THR A 283 -2.25 -5.79 14.08
N LEU A 284 -1.62 -4.93 13.28
CA LEU A 284 -0.39 -4.22 13.64
C LEU A 284 -0.58 -3.25 14.80
N GLN A 285 -1.67 -2.48 14.84
CA GLN A 285 -1.96 -1.59 15.97
C GLN A 285 -2.11 -2.37 17.28
N ASN A 286 -2.74 -3.53 17.24
CA ASN A 286 -2.86 -4.39 18.41
C ASN A 286 -1.51 -4.96 18.83
N LEU A 287 -0.67 -5.36 17.87
CA LEU A 287 0.68 -5.84 18.16
C LEU A 287 1.57 -4.74 18.76
N LEU A 288 1.50 -3.51 18.25
CA LEU A 288 2.20 -2.35 18.82
C LEU A 288 1.77 -2.08 20.26
N LYS A 289 0.47 -2.14 20.55
CA LYS A 289 -0.04 -2.00 21.92
C LYS A 289 0.52 -3.09 22.83
N GLU A 290 0.53 -4.36 22.39
CA GLU A 290 1.13 -5.47 23.14
C GLU A 290 2.60 -5.16 23.49
N LEU A 291 3.41 -4.72 22.52
CA LEU A 291 4.81 -4.35 22.76
C LEU A 291 4.97 -3.17 23.71
N GLN A 292 4.13 -2.14 23.58
CA GLN A 292 4.16 -0.98 24.48
C GLN A 292 3.83 -1.35 25.94
N HIS A 293 2.97 -2.35 26.14
CA HIS A 293 2.69 -2.85 27.49
C HIS A 293 3.86 -3.65 28.08
N ILE A 294 4.67 -4.30 27.24
CA ILE A 294 5.79 -5.15 27.67
C ILE A 294 7.08 -4.35 27.91
N PHE A 295 7.31 -3.29 27.13
CA PHE A 295 8.50 -2.44 27.28
C PHE A 295 8.39 -1.41 28.43
N LYS A 296 7.25 -1.33 29.11
CA LYS A 296 7.05 -0.54 30.33
C LYS A 296 7.64 -1.24 31.55
#